data_AF-A0A5C6FTL2-F1
#
_entry.id   AF-A0A5C6FTL2-F1
#
_cell.length_a   1.000
_cell.length_b   1.000
_cell.length_c   1.000
_cell.angle_alpha   90.00
_cell.angle_beta   90.00
_cell.angle_gamma   90.00
#
_symmetry.space_group_name_H-M   'P 1'
#
loop_
_entity.id
_entity.type
_entity.pdbx_description
1 polymer ?
#
loop_
_entity_poly.entity_id
_entity_poly.type
_entity_poly.pdbx_seq_one_letter_code
_entity_poly.pdbx_strand_id
1 'polypeptide(L)'
;MLCRRKSVQTACFYAWLALAFVVITGCSRKVYLVSLRPNGDTMYRDITIVHEIDSKRQPLKDIGEAELRRLHQAYPDSPLEYTDDGYRFSGDFAGAMPQDVGGHGNYQHLATSLGDHFAYLERFRGSVDVADNLQQRYEAFDTWADLIGGWLEEQIDDAECRDQVMLWFNGDFRNDARSLILSLWTAEATNQIVPQTDPTWLATMAIQFLLERDYIRPSDAPRLARLAWPTTAEQASDQLVQCLQRKLELTPQQAKALQFASDPKAMRRSLESYVRDSDEYRESVTQWRHDHPDAADDQQPTPMGLVTERLLAATSPHLFGPGNEVAEVQLFLDAPPHWTNGTWEAEQGHVFWSLGISGSPLPPIAMAAWSVADASQQTRIFGDVVLRERELSQYVLWYHGLSQSKQTQWDDLLASLTESEDRDADLARFHFFDESIDDEHRDSKIGADLIRQSLP
;
A
#
# COMPACT_ATOMS: atom_id res chain seq x y z
N MET A 1 32.50 -18.95 17.80
CA MET A 1 31.38 -18.78 18.76
C MET A 1 30.78 -17.40 18.55
N LEU A 2 29.81 -17.33 17.64
CA LEU A 2 28.96 -16.17 17.37
C LEU A 2 27.62 -16.47 18.02
N CYS A 3 27.23 -15.74 19.07
CA CYS A 3 25.91 -15.91 19.67
C CYS A 3 25.33 -14.54 20.06
N ARG A 4 24.27 -14.18 19.32
CA ARG A 4 23.14 -13.31 19.67
C ARG A 4 23.44 -11.97 20.38
N ARG A 5 23.47 -10.91 19.58
CA ARG A 5 22.91 -9.60 19.97
C ARG A 5 21.67 -9.34 19.10
N LYS A 6 20.48 -9.43 19.69
CA LYS A 6 19.23 -8.87 19.16
C LYS A 6 18.54 -8.07 20.27
N SER A 7 17.93 -6.97 19.84
CA SER A 7 16.93 -6.10 20.48
C SER A 7 17.30 -5.31 21.75
N VAL A 8 17.61 -4.01 21.57
CA VAL A 8 17.51 -2.97 22.63
C VAL A 8 16.81 -1.68 22.15
N GLN A 9 16.32 -1.55 20.91
CA GLN A 9 15.96 -0.22 20.35
C GLN A 9 14.49 0.02 19.98
N THR A 10 13.56 -0.81 20.46
CA THR A 10 12.12 -0.72 20.11
C THR A 10 11.25 -0.46 21.34
N ALA A 11 11.43 0.65 22.06
CA ALA A 11 10.78 0.82 23.37
C ALA A 11 9.80 1.99 23.54
N CYS A 12 10.04 3.16 22.96
CA CYS A 12 9.21 4.32 23.30
C CYS A 12 7.92 4.44 22.48
N PHE A 13 7.88 3.86 21.27
CA PHE A 13 6.64 3.78 20.47
C PHE A 13 5.63 2.80 21.08
N TYR A 14 6.14 1.79 21.80
CA TYR A 14 5.34 0.75 22.45
C TYR A 14 4.59 1.24 23.69
N ALA A 15 4.90 2.41 24.28
CA ALA A 15 4.15 2.88 25.46
C ALA A 15 2.75 3.41 25.08
N TRP A 16 2.62 4.08 23.93
CA TRP A 16 1.34 4.50 23.38
C TRP A 16 0.63 3.37 22.62
N LEU A 17 1.39 2.49 21.94
CA LEU A 17 0.83 1.30 21.29
C LEU A 17 0.48 0.16 22.24
N ALA A 18 1.12 0.00 23.41
CA ALA A 18 0.82 -1.07 24.36
C ALA A 18 -0.59 -0.98 24.94
N LEU A 19 -1.17 0.23 25.01
CA LEU A 19 -2.58 0.40 25.38
C LEU A 19 -3.53 -0.12 24.29
N ALA A 20 -3.11 -0.10 23.01
CA ALA A 20 -3.84 -0.64 21.87
C ALA A 20 -3.53 -2.13 21.58
N PHE A 21 -2.35 -2.63 21.99
CA PHE A 21 -1.83 -3.95 21.60
C PHE A 21 -2.33 -5.15 22.41
N VAL A 22 -3.07 -4.95 23.51
CA VAL A 22 -3.56 -6.06 24.37
C VAL A 22 -4.67 -6.91 23.69
N VAL A 23 -5.11 -6.57 22.48
CA VAL A 23 -6.18 -7.28 21.73
C VAL A 23 -5.65 -8.15 20.57
N ILE A 24 -4.35 -8.18 20.29
CA ILE A 24 -3.81 -8.87 19.10
C ILE A 24 -3.49 -10.35 19.38
N THR A 25 -4.51 -11.21 19.35
CA THR A 25 -4.31 -12.66 19.16
C THR A 25 -5.21 -13.17 18.05
N GLY A 26 -4.58 -13.48 16.90
CA GLY A 26 -5.22 -14.05 15.70
C GLY A 26 -5.19 -13.11 14.50
N CYS A 27 -4.01 -12.85 13.91
CA CYS A 27 -3.91 -12.12 12.65
C CYS A 27 -4.44 -12.99 11.51
N SER A 28 -5.75 -12.94 11.30
CA SER A 28 -6.39 -13.53 10.14
C SER A 28 -6.39 -12.51 9.00
N ARG A 29 -6.06 -12.91 7.77
CA ARG A 29 -5.98 -12.00 6.62
C ARG A 29 -6.67 -12.60 5.39
N LYS A 30 -7.38 -11.77 4.62
CA LYS A 30 -8.02 -12.17 3.35
C LYS A 30 -6.99 -12.00 2.24
N VAL A 31 -6.81 -13.02 1.42
CA VAL A 31 -5.78 -13.03 0.37
C VAL A 31 -6.44 -13.30 -0.98
N TYR A 32 -6.16 -12.42 -1.95
CA TYR A 32 -6.53 -12.59 -3.35
C TYR A 32 -5.31 -13.16 -4.07
N LEU A 33 -5.42 -14.40 -4.52
CA LEU A 33 -4.41 -15.06 -5.35
C LEU A 33 -4.77 -14.79 -6.80
N VAL A 34 -3.99 -13.94 -7.48
CA VAL A 34 -4.23 -13.51 -8.86
C VAL A 34 -3.15 -14.13 -9.76
N SER A 35 -3.55 -14.98 -10.69
CA SER A 35 -2.67 -15.56 -11.71
C SER A 35 -2.98 -14.95 -13.07
N LEU A 36 -1.93 -14.49 -13.76
CA LEU A 36 -2.00 -13.78 -15.04
C LEU A 36 -1.14 -14.51 -16.07
N ARG A 37 -1.70 -14.76 -17.26
CA ARG A 37 -1.00 -15.36 -18.39
C ARG A 37 -1.30 -14.56 -19.67
N PRO A 38 -0.32 -13.87 -20.25
CA PRO A 38 -0.51 -13.15 -21.50
C PRO A 38 -0.75 -14.14 -22.66
N ASN A 39 -1.60 -13.74 -23.61
CA ASN A 39 -1.90 -14.47 -24.82
C ASN A 39 -2.21 -13.46 -25.95
N GLY A 40 -1.14 -12.99 -26.60
CA GLY A 40 -1.24 -11.94 -27.63
C GLY A 40 -1.91 -10.68 -27.08
N ASP A 41 -3.03 -10.28 -27.67
CA ASP A 41 -3.77 -9.07 -27.27
C ASP A 41 -4.64 -9.24 -26.01
N THR A 42 -4.63 -10.46 -25.43
CA THR A 42 -5.45 -10.81 -24.26
C THR A 42 -4.60 -11.26 -23.08
N MET A 43 -5.13 -11.07 -21.88
CA MET A 43 -4.58 -11.56 -20.62
C MET A 43 -5.57 -12.54 -20.01
N TYR A 44 -5.19 -13.81 -19.92
CA TYR A 44 -5.92 -14.76 -19.09
C TYR A 44 -5.67 -14.41 -17.61
N ARG A 45 -6.75 -14.24 -16.85
CA ARG A 45 -6.71 -13.95 -15.42
C ARG A 45 -7.52 -14.98 -14.66
N ASP A 46 -6.95 -15.45 -13.56
CA ASP A 46 -7.56 -16.35 -12.60
C ASP A 46 -7.42 -15.76 -11.20
N ILE A 47 -8.52 -15.69 -10.46
CA ILE A 47 -8.53 -15.18 -9.09
C ILE A 47 -9.13 -16.21 -8.14
N THR A 48 -8.42 -16.49 -7.05
CA THR A 48 -8.89 -17.31 -5.94
C THR A 48 -8.83 -16.51 -4.64
N ILE A 49 -9.91 -16.55 -3.86
CA ILE A 49 -9.99 -15.81 -2.58
C ILE A 49 -9.90 -16.78 -1.41
N VAL A 50 -8.89 -16.57 -0.56
CA VAL A 50 -8.61 -17.43 0.60
C VAL A 50 -8.49 -16.62 1.88
N HIS A 51 -8.56 -17.33 3.00
CA HIS A 51 -8.26 -16.81 4.32
C HIS A 51 -6.95 -17.40 4.81
N GLU A 52 -6.07 -16.57 5.38
CA GLU A 52 -4.82 -17.02 5.98
C GLU A 52 -4.84 -16.77 7.49
N ILE A 53 -4.73 -17.85 8.26
CA ILE A 53 -4.67 -17.84 9.73
C ILE A 53 -3.38 -18.55 10.13
N ASP A 54 -2.52 -17.90 10.91
CA ASP A 54 -1.23 -18.46 11.37
C ASP A 54 -0.38 -19.06 10.23
N SER A 55 -0.30 -18.33 9.11
CA SER A 55 0.40 -18.73 7.88
C SER A 55 -0.15 -19.98 7.18
N LYS A 56 -1.37 -20.40 7.52
CA LYS A 56 -2.08 -21.49 6.83
C LYS A 56 -3.24 -20.93 6.02
N ARG A 57 -3.25 -21.23 4.72
CA ARG A 57 -4.34 -20.88 3.81
C ARG A 57 -5.51 -21.84 4.00
N GLN A 58 -6.71 -21.27 4.05
CA GLN A 58 -7.97 -21.97 4.17
C GLN A 58 -8.97 -21.37 3.18
N PRO A 59 -9.86 -22.17 2.57
CA PRO A 59 -10.90 -21.66 1.71
C PRO A 59 -11.84 -20.73 2.49
N LEU A 60 -12.13 -19.56 1.92
CA LEU A 60 -13.05 -18.60 2.52
C LEU A 60 -14.49 -18.98 2.10
N LYS A 61 -15.29 -19.45 3.07
CA LYS A 61 -16.66 -19.95 2.81
C LYS A 61 -17.66 -18.84 2.47
N ASP A 62 -17.45 -17.65 3.03
CA ASP A 62 -18.29 -16.49 2.80
C ASP A 62 -17.39 -15.29 2.49
N ILE A 63 -17.53 -14.74 1.28
CA ILE A 63 -16.81 -13.56 0.84
C ILE A 63 -17.67 -12.29 0.89
N GLY A 64 -18.94 -12.41 1.27
CA GLY A 64 -19.94 -11.33 1.30
C GLY A 64 -20.64 -11.10 -0.04
N GLU A 65 -21.91 -10.70 0.01
CA GLU A 65 -22.74 -10.50 -1.21
C GLU A 65 -22.22 -9.40 -2.13
N ALA A 66 -21.74 -8.29 -1.56
CA ALA A 66 -21.22 -7.16 -2.33
C ALA A 66 -19.96 -7.55 -3.12
N GLU A 67 -19.09 -8.33 -2.49
CA GLU A 67 -17.88 -8.88 -3.10
C GLU A 67 -18.23 -9.86 -4.22
N LEU A 68 -19.12 -10.81 -3.92
CA LEU A 68 -19.58 -11.81 -4.87
C LEU A 68 -20.21 -11.15 -6.10
N ARG A 69 -21.04 -10.11 -5.89
CA ARG A 69 -21.67 -9.33 -6.97
C ARG A 69 -20.62 -8.62 -7.84
N ARG A 70 -19.60 -8.02 -7.23
CA ARG A 70 -18.51 -7.36 -7.96
C ARG A 70 -17.74 -8.35 -8.83
N LEU A 71 -17.43 -9.53 -8.30
CA LEU A 71 -16.73 -10.59 -9.04
C LEU A 71 -17.57 -11.12 -10.20
N HIS A 72 -18.87 -11.38 -10.00
CA HIS A 72 -19.75 -11.80 -11.10
C HIS A 72 -19.85 -10.74 -12.20
N GLN A 73 -19.85 -9.45 -11.84
CA GLN A 73 -19.85 -8.38 -12.83
C GLN A 73 -18.52 -8.31 -13.60
N ALA A 74 -17.40 -8.58 -12.94
CA ALA A 74 -16.08 -8.63 -13.56
C ALA A 74 -15.87 -9.88 -14.44
N TYR A 75 -16.56 -10.99 -14.14
CA TYR A 75 -16.41 -12.29 -14.79
C TYR A 75 -17.77 -12.85 -15.26
N PRO A 76 -18.44 -12.22 -16.24
CA PRO A 76 -19.81 -12.58 -16.62
C PRO A 76 -19.94 -13.99 -17.18
N ASP A 77 -18.88 -14.50 -17.83
CA ASP A 77 -18.86 -15.81 -18.48
C ASP A 77 -18.25 -16.91 -17.60
N SER A 78 -17.80 -16.57 -16.39
CA SER A 78 -17.19 -17.53 -15.46
C SER A 78 -18.26 -18.15 -14.56
N PRO A 79 -18.50 -19.47 -14.62
CA PRO A 79 -19.39 -20.12 -13.67
C PRO A 79 -18.82 -19.99 -12.27
N LEU A 80 -19.69 -19.69 -11.29
CA LEU A 80 -19.28 -19.67 -9.88
C LEU A 80 -18.75 -21.05 -9.47
N GLU A 81 -17.43 -21.17 -9.35
CA GLU A 81 -16.78 -22.39 -8.91
C GLU A 81 -16.31 -22.21 -7.46
N TYR A 82 -16.88 -23.01 -6.55
CA TYR A 82 -16.36 -23.17 -5.20
C TYR A 82 -15.55 -24.45 -5.15
N THR A 83 -14.24 -24.32 -5.06
CA THR A 83 -13.29 -25.45 -4.98
C THR A 83 -12.88 -25.69 -3.54
N ASP A 84 -12.10 -26.76 -3.30
CA ASP A 84 -11.45 -26.99 -2.00
C ASP A 84 -10.50 -25.84 -1.61
N ASP A 85 -10.08 -25.03 -2.58
CA ASP A 85 -9.18 -23.89 -2.43
C ASP A 85 -9.92 -22.55 -2.27
N GLY A 86 -11.25 -22.50 -2.41
CA GLY A 86 -12.07 -21.30 -2.22
C GLY A 86 -12.91 -20.92 -3.44
N TYR A 87 -13.40 -19.69 -3.46
CA TYR A 87 -14.10 -19.15 -4.64
C TYR A 87 -13.10 -18.81 -5.73
N ARG A 88 -13.34 -19.33 -6.93
CA ARG A 88 -12.49 -19.13 -8.10
C ARG A 88 -13.27 -18.50 -9.24
N PHE A 89 -12.64 -17.53 -9.90
CA PHE A 89 -13.15 -16.89 -11.11
C PHE A 89 -12.03 -16.77 -12.14
N SER A 90 -12.37 -16.91 -13.41
CA SER A 90 -11.40 -16.77 -14.50
C SER A 90 -12.02 -16.19 -15.77
N GLY A 91 -11.18 -15.53 -16.58
CA GLY A 91 -11.59 -14.95 -17.86
C GLY A 91 -10.41 -14.34 -18.62
N ASP A 92 -10.65 -14.02 -19.88
CA ASP A 92 -9.69 -13.37 -20.77
C ASP A 92 -10.07 -11.89 -20.95
N PHE A 93 -9.06 -11.01 -20.83
CA PHE A 93 -9.26 -9.56 -20.86
C PHE A 93 -8.35 -8.90 -21.89
N ALA A 94 -8.89 -8.01 -22.72
CA ALA A 94 -8.14 -7.22 -23.70
C ALA A 94 -8.09 -5.75 -23.25
N GLY A 95 -6.89 -5.18 -23.16
CA GLY A 95 -6.72 -3.79 -22.75
C GLY A 95 -6.99 -3.58 -21.25
N ALA A 96 -8.21 -3.18 -20.89
CA ALA A 96 -8.55 -2.87 -19.50
C ALA A 96 -8.66 -4.14 -18.65
N MET A 97 -8.01 -4.15 -17.49
CA MET A 97 -8.11 -5.22 -16.50
C MET A 97 -9.41 -5.09 -15.68
N PRO A 98 -10.02 -6.20 -15.22
CA PRO A 98 -11.28 -6.17 -14.50
C PRO A 98 -11.16 -5.46 -13.14
N GLN A 99 -12.25 -4.89 -12.66
CA GLN A 99 -12.33 -4.27 -11.33
C GLN A 99 -12.72 -5.30 -10.24
N ASP A 100 -12.07 -6.46 -10.25
CA ASP A 100 -12.37 -7.61 -9.39
C ASP A 100 -11.88 -7.43 -7.95
N VAL A 101 -10.60 -7.11 -7.77
CA VAL A 101 -10.00 -6.72 -6.48
C VAL A 101 -10.26 -5.23 -6.22
N GLY A 102 -10.56 -4.47 -7.26
CA GLY A 102 -10.77 -3.02 -7.26
C GLY A 102 -9.51 -2.27 -7.71
N GLY A 103 -9.70 -1.02 -8.15
CA GLY A 103 -8.62 -0.20 -8.72
C GLY A 103 -8.75 -0.05 -10.24
N HIS A 104 -7.63 0.03 -10.94
CA HIS A 104 -7.59 0.23 -12.39
C HIS A 104 -6.30 -0.36 -12.96
N GLY A 105 -6.41 -1.09 -14.07
CA GLY A 105 -5.25 -1.65 -14.74
C GLY A 105 -5.42 -1.75 -16.24
N ASN A 106 -4.29 -1.91 -16.92
CA ASN A 106 -4.20 -2.09 -18.35
C ASN A 106 -3.13 -3.14 -18.68
N TYR A 107 -3.45 -3.95 -19.68
CA TYR A 107 -2.52 -4.83 -20.38
C TYR A 107 -2.45 -4.40 -21.83
N GLN A 108 -1.23 -4.21 -22.33
CA GLN A 108 -0.97 -3.84 -23.71
C GLN A 108 0.00 -4.83 -24.35
N HIS A 109 -0.32 -5.18 -25.58
CA HIS A 109 0.54 -5.91 -26.49
C HIS A 109 0.74 -5.07 -27.75
N LEU A 110 2.00 -4.88 -28.15
CA LEU A 110 2.41 -4.16 -29.35
C LEU A 110 3.31 -5.07 -30.16
N ALA A 111 2.86 -5.43 -31.36
CA ALA A 111 3.61 -6.31 -32.27
C ALA A 111 4.29 -5.51 -33.39
N THR A 112 5.43 -6.00 -33.86
CA THR A 112 6.13 -5.54 -35.07
C THR A 112 6.66 -6.73 -35.85
N SER A 113 7.18 -6.50 -37.06
CA SER A 113 7.87 -7.53 -37.83
C SER A 113 9.15 -8.07 -37.18
N LEU A 114 9.71 -7.38 -36.17
CA LEU A 114 10.94 -7.79 -35.48
C LEU A 114 10.68 -8.41 -34.10
N GLY A 115 9.44 -8.41 -33.63
CA GLY A 115 9.03 -8.98 -32.35
C GLY A 115 7.99 -8.13 -31.62
N ASP A 116 7.71 -8.54 -30.39
CA ASP A 116 6.60 -8.07 -29.58
C ASP A 116 7.08 -7.36 -28.31
N HIS A 117 6.31 -6.36 -27.88
CA HIS A 117 6.42 -5.71 -26.60
C HIS A 117 5.11 -5.87 -25.83
N PHE A 118 5.25 -6.13 -24.53
CA PHE A 118 4.13 -6.26 -23.63
C PHE A 118 4.33 -5.38 -22.41
N ALA A 119 3.24 -4.79 -21.93
CA ALA A 119 3.20 -4.01 -20.71
C ALA A 119 1.96 -4.39 -19.89
N TYR A 120 2.17 -4.63 -18.60
CA TYR A 120 1.11 -4.81 -17.61
C TYR A 120 1.31 -3.76 -16.51
N LEU A 121 0.22 -3.05 -16.18
CA LEU A 121 0.18 -2.07 -15.11
C LEU A 121 -1.19 -2.14 -14.44
N GLU A 122 -1.23 -2.49 -13.16
CA GLU A 122 -2.48 -2.56 -12.41
C GLU A 122 -2.31 -2.01 -11.00
N ARG A 123 -3.23 -1.14 -10.62
CA ARG A 123 -3.41 -0.66 -9.25
C ARG A 123 -4.48 -1.51 -8.57
N PHE A 124 -4.16 -2.04 -7.39
CA PHE A 124 -5.08 -2.84 -6.58
C PHE A 124 -5.64 -2.02 -5.42
N ARG A 125 -6.91 -1.60 -5.51
CA ARG A 125 -7.57 -0.72 -4.53
C ARG A 125 -6.75 0.55 -4.23
N GLY A 126 -6.97 1.15 -3.07
CA GLY A 126 -6.40 2.42 -2.65
C GLY A 126 -6.98 3.63 -3.38
N SER A 127 -6.69 4.81 -2.85
CA SER A 127 -6.96 6.09 -3.52
C SER A 127 -5.65 6.65 -4.05
N VAL A 128 -5.67 7.24 -5.24
CA VAL A 128 -4.57 8.10 -5.72
C VAL A 128 -4.62 9.49 -5.09
N ASP A 129 -5.73 9.82 -4.44
CA ASP A 129 -5.90 11.05 -3.68
C ASP A 129 -5.25 10.89 -2.30
N VAL A 130 -3.96 11.21 -2.26
CA VAL A 130 -3.15 11.20 -1.04
C VAL A 130 -3.63 12.26 -0.04
N ALA A 131 -4.14 13.39 -0.53
CA ALA A 131 -4.63 14.46 0.32
C ALA A 131 -5.88 14.01 1.09
N ASP A 132 -6.83 13.39 0.39
CA ASP A 132 -8.02 12.82 1.02
C ASP A 132 -7.67 11.71 2.01
N ASN A 133 -6.70 10.84 1.70
CA ASN A 133 -6.27 9.79 2.64
C ASN A 133 -5.70 10.38 3.95
N LEU A 134 -4.85 11.40 3.83
CA LEU A 134 -4.28 12.07 5.01
C LEU A 134 -5.36 12.85 5.79
N GLN A 135 -6.28 13.49 5.07
CA GLN A 135 -7.40 14.22 5.67
C GLN A 135 -8.30 13.28 6.49
N GLN A 136 -8.64 12.08 5.96
CA GLN A 136 -9.40 11.06 6.70
C GLN A 136 -8.68 10.63 7.98
N ARG A 137 -7.34 10.51 7.96
CA ARG A 137 -6.56 10.20 9.17
C ARG A 137 -6.63 11.32 10.20
N TYR A 138 -6.60 12.58 9.76
CA TYR A 138 -6.78 13.72 10.66
C TYR A 138 -8.19 13.80 11.22
N GLU A 139 -9.23 13.56 10.42
CA GLU A 139 -10.62 13.52 10.89
C GLU A 139 -10.86 12.40 11.91
N ALA A 140 -10.27 11.22 11.67
CA ALA A 140 -10.29 10.13 12.64
C ALA A 140 -9.59 10.52 13.95
N PHE A 141 -8.44 11.20 13.86
CA PHE A 141 -7.73 11.71 15.04
C PHE A 141 -8.52 12.79 15.76
N ASP A 142 -9.14 13.72 15.04
CA ASP A 142 -9.90 14.82 15.62
C ASP A 142 -11.13 14.27 16.35
N THR A 143 -11.84 13.30 15.75
CA THR A 143 -12.94 12.58 16.41
C THR A 143 -12.46 11.89 17.69
N TRP A 144 -11.31 11.22 17.63
CA TRP A 144 -10.70 10.61 18.82
C TRP A 144 -10.37 11.66 19.88
N ALA A 145 -9.75 12.78 19.47
CA ALA A 145 -9.36 13.86 20.37
C ALA A 145 -10.58 14.54 21.00
N ASP A 146 -11.68 14.72 20.26
CA ASP A 146 -12.92 15.29 20.79
C ASP A 146 -13.53 14.39 21.87
N LEU A 147 -13.58 13.07 21.64
CA LEU A 147 -14.04 12.11 22.65
C LEU A 147 -13.17 12.14 23.93
N ILE A 148 -11.85 12.15 23.77
CA ILE A 148 -10.93 12.22 24.92
C ILE A 148 -11.01 13.57 25.61
N GLY A 149 -11.12 14.67 24.85
CA GLY A 149 -11.18 16.03 25.38
C GLY A 149 -12.46 16.27 26.19
N GLY A 150 -13.62 15.90 25.65
CA GLY A 150 -14.88 16.02 26.37
C GLY A 150 -14.93 15.13 27.62
N TRP A 151 -14.36 13.93 27.57
CA TRP A 151 -14.17 13.10 28.77
C TRP A 151 -13.27 13.78 29.81
N LEU A 152 -12.12 14.34 29.40
CA LEU A 152 -11.21 15.06 30.32
C LEU A 152 -11.89 16.27 30.97
N GLU A 153 -12.71 17.00 30.23
CA GLU A 153 -13.51 18.12 30.76
C GLU A 153 -14.44 17.67 31.90
N GLU A 154 -15.06 16.49 31.79
CA GLU A 154 -15.92 15.93 32.83
C GLU A 154 -15.14 15.36 34.03
N GLN A 155 -13.92 14.86 33.82
CA GLN A 155 -13.15 14.24 34.90
C GLN A 155 -12.37 15.25 35.76
N ILE A 156 -12.04 16.44 35.22
CA ILE A 156 -11.23 17.43 35.93
C ILE A 156 -12.13 18.45 36.63
N ASP A 157 -12.36 18.23 37.93
CA ASP A 157 -13.19 19.11 38.76
C ASP A 157 -12.62 20.52 38.93
N ASP A 158 -11.29 20.64 39.04
CA ASP A 158 -10.60 21.92 39.26
C ASP A 158 -10.60 22.75 37.98
N ALA A 159 -11.32 23.89 38.00
CA ALA A 159 -11.54 24.71 36.80
C ALA A 159 -10.23 25.26 36.20
N GLU A 160 -9.29 25.71 37.05
CA GLU A 160 -8.01 26.24 36.57
C GLU A 160 -7.16 25.14 35.94
N CYS A 161 -7.08 23.97 36.57
CA CYS A 161 -6.40 22.80 36.01
C CYS A 161 -7.06 22.37 34.70
N ARG A 162 -8.40 22.34 34.64
CA ARG A 162 -9.15 21.95 33.44
C ARG A 162 -8.86 22.91 32.29
N ASP A 163 -8.93 24.22 32.52
CA ASP A 163 -8.66 25.22 31.49
C ASP A 163 -7.23 25.10 30.96
N GLN A 164 -6.24 24.87 31.83
CA GLN A 164 -4.85 24.64 31.42
C GLN A 164 -4.69 23.35 30.60
N VAL A 165 -5.29 22.25 31.06
CA VAL A 165 -5.25 20.96 30.34
C VAL A 165 -5.91 21.09 28.99
N MET A 166 -7.08 21.71 28.90
CA MET A 166 -7.81 21.83 27.64
C MET A 166 -7.16 22.82 26.67
N LEU A 167 -6.52 23.88 27.16
CA LEU A 167 -5.74 24.80 26.31
C LEU A 167 -4.57 24.06 25.64
N TRP A 168 -3.81 23.27 26.40
CA TRP A 168 -2.73 22.45 25.85
C TRP A 168 -3.26 21.34 24.95
N PHE A 169 -4.31 20.64 25.38
CA PHE A 169 -4.86 19.48 24.68
C PHE A 169 -5.43 19.89 23.31
N ASN A 170 -6.22 20.96 23.25
CA ASN A 170 -6.81 21.45 22.00
C ASN A 170 -5.83 22.26 21.13
N GLY A 171 -4.73 22.73 21.69
CA GLY A 171 -3.68 23.45 20.98
C GLY A 171 -2.48 22.55 20.65
N ASP A 172 -1.44 22.64 21.49
CA ASP A 172 -0.15 22.00 21.26
C ASP A 172 -0.26 20.49 21.03
N PHE A 173 -1.03 19.77 21.84
CA PHE A 173 -1.14 18.32 21.71
C PHE A 173 -1.74 17.89 20.37
N ARG A 174 -2.87 18.47 19.96
CA ARG A 174 -3.48 18.16 18.65
C ARG A 174 -2.53 18.46 17.50
N ASN A 175 -1.84 19.61 17.54
CA ASN A 175 -0.87 19.99 16.50
C ASN A 175 0.33 19.03 16.46
N ASP A 176 0.82 18.63 17.61
CA ASP A 176 1.94 17.70 17.74
C ASP A 176 1.55 16.30 17.26
N ALA A 177 0.36 15.82 17.63
CA ALA A 177 -0.16 14.52 17.22
C ALA A 177 -0.37 14.45 15.69
N ARG A 178 -0.91 15.50 15.07
CA ARG A 178 -1.01 15.59 13.59
C ARG A 178 0.36 15.54 12.92
N SER A 179 1.34 16.25 13.48
CA SER A 179 2.73 16.22 12.98
C SER A 179 3.35 14.82 13.08
N LEU A 180 3.06 14.10 14.17
CA LEU A 180 3.50 12.73 14.36
C LEU A 180 2.79 11.76 13.39
N ILE A 181 1.47 11.90 13.20
CA ILE A 181 0.68 11.12 12.24
C ILE A 181 1.25 11.28 10.82
N LEU A 182 1.54 12.51 10.39
CA LEU A 182 2.17 12.77 9.10
C LEU A 182 3.54 12.09 8.98
N SER A 183 4.34 12.14 10.05
CA SER A 183 5.67 11.51 10.07
C SER A 183 5.57 9.98 9.95
N LEU A 184 4.62 9.36 10.66
CA LEU A 184 4.33 7.94 10.59
C LEU A 184 3.84 7.54 9.19
N TRP A 185 2.88 8.29 8.65
CA TRP A 185 2.37 8.10 7.28
C TRP A 185 3.50 8.18 6.25
N THR A 186 4.36 9.19 6.34
CA THR A 186 5.47 9.41 5.40
C THR A 186 6.43 8.23 5.41
N ALA A 187 6.74 7.71 6.59
CA ALA A 187 7.61 6.57 6.71
C ALA A 187 6.97 5.27 6.20
N GLU A 188 5.67 5.09 6.44
CA GLU A 188 4.88 3.98 5.88
C GLU A 188 4.91 4.02 4.35
N ALA A 189 4.62 5.18 3.75
CA ALA A 189 4.67 5.42 2.31
C ALA A 189 6.07 5.20 1.73
N THR A 190 7.11 5.68 2.42
CA THR A 190 8.51 5.50 2.01
C THR A 190 8.90 4.03 2.04
N ASN A 191 8.53 3.29 3.09
CA ASN A 191 8.83 1.87 3.20
C ASN A 191 8.10 1.02 2.15
N GLN A 192 6.93 1.47 1.69
CA GLN A 192 6.23 0.83 0.58
C GLN A 192 6.95 1.02 -0.77
N ILE A 193 7.53 2.20 -1.03
CA ILE A 193 8.25 2.48 -2.28
C ILE A 193 9.66 1.85 -2.26
N VAL A 194 10.37 1.99 -1.13
CA VAL A 194 11.73 1.50 -0.93
C VAL A 194 11.74 0.62 0.32
N PRO A 195 11.52 -0.70 0.19
CA PRO A 195 11.45 -1.64 1.30
C PRO A 195 12.82 -1.87 1.98
N GLN A 196 13.34 -0.86 2.66
CA GLN A 196 14.60 -0.91 3.41
C GLN A 196 14.60 -0.01 4.65
N THR A 197 13.45 0.57 5.01
CA THR A 197 13.41 1.48 6.15
C THR A 197 13.55 0.67 7.43
N ASP A 198 14.68 0.85 8.12
CA ASP A 198 14.92 0.22 9.42
C ASP A 198 13.80 0.68 10.38
N PRO A 199 13.00 -0.24 10.97
CA PRO A 199 11.94 0.14 11.89
C PRO A 199 12.47 0.90 13.12
N THR A 200 13.77 0.80 13.43
CA THR A 200 14.40 1.58 14.49
C THR A 200 14.53 3.07 14.13
N TRP A 201 14.61 3.44 12.85
CA TRP A 201 14.64 4.84 12.42
C TRP A 201 13.35 5.56 12.78
N LEU A 202 12.20 4.94 12.47
CA LEU A 202 10.88 5.43 12.83
C LEU A 202 10.70 5.63 14.34
N ALA A 203 11.08 4.62 15.12
CA ALA A 203 11.05 4.71 16.57
C ALA A 203 11.96 5.83 17.09
N THR A 204 13.14 6.02 16.48
CA THR A 204 14.08 7.08 16.85
C THR A 204 13.53 8.47 16.53
N MET A 205 12.90 8.65 15.37
CA MET A 205 12.23 9.91 15.00
C MET A 205 11.09 10.24 15.96
N ALA A 206 10.25 9.26 16.30
CA ALA A 206 9.19 9.45 17.29
C ALA A 206 9.74 9.82 18.67
N ILE A 207 10.82 9.16 19.14
CA ILE A 207 11.49 9.49 20.40
C ILE A 207 12.03 10.92 20.38
N GLN A 208 12.74 11.27 19.31
CA GLN A 208 13.31 12.60 19.15
C GLN A 208 12.22 13.67 19.16
N PHE A 209 11.12 13.44 18.45
CA PHE A 209 9.96 14.32 18.45
C PHE A 209 9.38 14.51 19.87
N LEU A 210 9.20 13.41 20.62
CA LEU A 210 8.68 13.48 21.99
C LEU A 210 9.65 14.19 22.95
N LEU A 211 10.97 14.07 22.73
CA LEU A 211 11.99 14.80 23.51
C LEU A 211 11.96 16.30 23.20
N GLU A 212 11.91 16.69 21.91
CA GLU A 212 11.88 18.09 21.47
C GLU A 212 10.64 18.84 21.92
N ARG A 213 9.54 18.12 22.14
CA ARG A 213 8.26 18.66 22.60
C ARG A 213 8.02 18.47 24.10
N ASP A 214 9.03 18.08 24.88
CA ASP A 214 8.96 17.87 26.33
C ASP A 214 7.92 16.83 26.82
N TYR A 215 7.42 15.97 25.92
CA TYR A 215 6.58 14.82 26.30
C TYR A 215 7.37 13.77 27.07
N ILE A 216 8.66 13.64 26.78
CA ILE A 216 9.59 12.79 27.52
C ILE A 216 10.91 13.55 27.74
N ARG A 217 11.67 13.16 28.76
CA ARG A 217 13.05 13.62 29.01
C ARG A 217 14.05 12.48 28.76
N PRO A 218 15.33 12.80 28.51
CA PRO A 218 16.37 11.76 28.46
C PRO A 218 16.44 10.92 29.74
N SER A 219 16.12 11.51 30.90
CA SER A 219 16.02 10.81 32.19
C SER A 219 14.89 9.78 32.25
N ASP A 220 13.88 9.91 31.38
CA ASP A 220 12.75 8.99 31.31
C ASP A 220 13.12 7.73 30.50
N ALA A 221 14.21 7.77 29.73
CA ALA A 221 14.63 6.67 28.85
C ALA A 221 14.75 5.31 29.56
N PRO A 222 15.33 5.17 30.77
CA PRO A 222 15.36 3.88 31.48
C PRO A 222 13.96 3.37 31.88
N ARG A 223 12.99 4.27 32.12
CA ARG A 223 11.60 3.92 32.44
C ARG A 223 10.82 3.56 31.18
N LEU A 224 11.00 4.32 30.10
CA LEU A 224 10.44 4.03 28.78
C LEU A 224 11.04 2.73 28.19
N ALA A 225 12.31 2.43 28.44
CA ALA A 225 12.92 1.15 28.07
C ALA A 225 12.27 -0.04 28.80
N ARG A 226 11.79 0.15 30.03
CA ARG A 226 11.01 -0.88 30.75
C ARG A 226 9.61 -1.05 30.20
N LEU A 227 9.04 -0.02 29.57
CA LEU A 227 7.76 -0.09 28.86
C LEU A 227 7.79 -1.01 27.63
N ALA A 228 8.98 -1.36 27.12
CA ALA A 228 9.16 -2.41 26.11
C ALA A 228 9.00 -3.84 26.65
N TRP A 229 8.96 -4.01 27.97
CA TRP A 229 8.60 -5.28 28.63
C TRP A 229 7.12 -5.26 29.02
N PRO A 230 6.52 -6.41 29.36
CA PRO A 230 5.15 -6.46 29.85
C PRO A 230 5.00 -5.49 31.02
N THR A 231 4.34 -4.36 30.75
CA THR A 231 4.18 -3.28 31.71
C THR A 231 2.75 -3.28 32.19
N THR A 232 2.57 -3.04 33.47
CA THR A 232 1.24 -2.98 34.05
C THR A 232 0.59 -1.64 33.67
N ALA A 233 -0.73 -1.62 33.53
CA ALA A 233 -1.47 -0.42 33.15
C ALA A 233 -1.26 0.73 34.15
N GLU A 234 -1.01 0.39 35.42
CA GLU A 234 -0.73 1.33 36.51
C GLU A 234 0.56 2.12 36.25
N GLN A 235 1.63 1.46 35.79
CA GLN A 235 2.90 2.13 35.50
C GLN A 235 2.80 3.10 34.31
N ALA A 236 1.98 2.76 33.30
CA ALA A 236 1.72 3.66 32.17
C ALA A 236 0.91 4.89 32.61
N SER A 237 -0.09 4.67 33.45
CA SER A 237 -0.95 5.72 34.01
C SER A 237 -0.18 6.72 34.87
N ASP A 238 0.70 6.23 35.76
CA ASP A 238 1.57 7.09 36.58
C ASP A 238 2.51 7.95 35.73
N GLN A 239 3.00 7.44 34.60
CA GLN A 239 3.84 8.19 33.68
C GLN A 239 3.06 9.27 32.93
N LEU A 240 1.83 8.98 32.52
CA LEU A 240 0.94 9.96 31.90
C LEU A 240 0.69 11.15 32.84
N VAL A 241 0.33 10.88 34.09
CA VAL A 241 0.11 11.94 35.10
C VAL A 241 1.37 12.76 35.34
N GLN A 242 2.54 12.12 35.49
CA GLN A 242 3.82 12.83 35.64
C GLN A 242 4.16 13.69 34.42
N CYS A 243 3.87 13.19 33.22
CA CYS A 243 4.05 13.94 31.97
C CYS A 243 3.17 15.20 31.97
N LEU A 244 1.88 15.08 32.27
CA LEU A 244 0.94 16.21 32.31
C LEU A 244 1.32 17.23 33.37
N GLN A 245 1.63 16.78 34.60
CA GLN A 245 2.09 17.66 35.69
C GLN A 245 3.31 18.48 35.28
N ARG A 246 4.27 17.85 34.58
CA ARG A 246 5.47 18.52 34.10
C ARG A 246 5.16 19.47 32.95
N LYS A 247 4.45 18.99 31.93
CA LYS A 247 4.20 19.71 30.67
C LYS A 247 3.39 20.98 30.89
N LEU A 248 2.49 20.94 31.86
CA LEU A 248 1.61 22.06 32.21
C LEU A 248 2.09 22.84 33.45
N GLU A 249 3.24 22.46 34.03
CA GLU A 249 3.79 23.07 35.25
C GLU A 249 2.78 23.14 36.41
N LEU A 250 1.96 22.10 36.56
CA LEU A 250 0.87 22.07 37.54
C LEU A 250 1.39 22.18 38.98
N THR A 251 0.71 22.99 39.78
CA THR A 251 0.95 23.01 41.23
C THR A 251 0.59 21.66 41.88
N PRO A 252 1.12 21.34 43.07
CA PRO A 252 0.74 20.12 43.79
C PRO A 252 -0.77 19.99 44.08
N GLN A 253 -1.51 21.10 44.10
CA GLN A 253 -2.96 21.11 44.24
C GLN A 253 -3.65 20.73 42.92
N GLN A 254 -3.30 21.38 41.81
CA GLN A 254 -3.82 21.06 40.48
C GLN A 254 -3.48 19.62 40.07
N ALA A 255 -2.28 19.16 40.41
CA ALA A 255 -1.84 17.78 40.22
C ALA A 255 -2.77 16.73 40.87
N LYS A 256 -3.48 17.08 41.95
CA LYS A 256 -4.47 16.18 42.58
C LYS A 256 -5.73 16.02 41.72
N ALA A 257 -6.08 17.03 40.92
CA ALA A 257 -7.21 16.94 40.00
C ALA A 257 -6.99 15.90 38.90
N LEU A 258 -5.75 15.46 38.67
CA LEU A 258 -5.40 14.38 37.73
C LEU A 258 -5.34 12.99 38.38
N GLN A 259 -5.64 12.84 39.68
CA GLN A 259 -5.56 11.54 40.36
C GLN A 259 -6.53 10.48 39.82
N PHE A 260 -7.62 10.90 39.16
CA PHE A 260 -8.53 9.96 38.50
C PHE A 260 -7.80 9.11 37.45
N ALA A 261 -6.73 9.64 36.84
CA ALA A 261 -5.93 8.93 35.85
C ALA A 261 -4.93 7.94 36.47
N SER A 262 -4.76 7.88 37.80
CA SER A 262 -3.86 6.93 38.46
C SER A 262 -4.45 5.52 38.63
N ASP A 263 -5.76 5.34 38.46
CA ASP A 263 -6.41 4.02 38.43
C ASP A 263 -6.87 3.69 36.99
N PRO A 264 -6.10 2.87 36.24
CA PRO A 264 -6.42 2.55 34.85
C PRO A 264 -7.79 1.88 34.68
N LYS A 265 -8.25 1.12 35.68
CA LYS A 265 -9.54 0.42 35.63
C LYS A 265 -10.70 1.38 35.90
N ALA A 266 -10.51 2.36 36.78
CA ALA A 266 -11.48 3.43 36.96
C ALA A 266 -11.54 4.32 35.72
N MET A 267 -10.38 4.72 35.18
CA MET A 267 -10.24 5.53 33.98
C MET A 267 -10.92 4.89 32.76
N ARG A 268 -10.66 3.61 32.51
CA ARG A 268 -11.31 2.87 31.41
C ARG A 268 -12.83 2.83 31.58
N ARG A 269 -13.33 2.58 32.80
CA ARG A 269 -14.77 2.54 33.06
C ARG A 269 -15.44 3.90 32.89
N SER A 270 -14.80 4.99 33.35
CA SER A 270 -15.36 6.32 33.18
C SER A 270 -15.38 6.74 31.72
N LEU A 271 -14.31 6.47 30.96
CA LEU A 271 -14.27 6.71 29.52
C LEU A 271 -15.30 5.87 28.77
N GLU A 272 -15.42 4.58 29.08
CA GLU A 272 -16.43 3.72 28.44
C GLU A 272 -17.85 4.22 28.72
N SER A 273 -18.12 4.72 29.93
CA SER A 273 -19.41 5.32 30.28
C SER A 273 -19.66 6.60 29.48
N TYR A 274 -18.67 7.50 29.43
CA TYR A 274 -18.77 8.75 28.67
C TYR A 274 -19.05 8.51 27.19
N VAL A 275 -18.25 7.65 26.55
CA VAL A 275 -18.38 7.35 25.11
C VAL A 275 -19.72 6.69 24.81
N ARG A 276 -20.25 5.86 25.72
CA ARG A 276 -21.56 5.22 25.54
C ARG A 276 -22.70 6.24 25.39
N ASP A 277 -22.58 7.39 26.03
CA ASP A 277 -23.60 8.45 26.01
C ASP A 277 -23.37 9.49 24.90
N SER A 278 -22.20 9.44 24.22
CA SER A 278 -21.83 10.38 23.16
C SER A 278 -22.68 10.22 21.90
N ASP A 279 -22.79 11.29 21.12
CA ASP A 279 -23.49 11.28 19.82
C ASP A 279 -22.73 10.38 18.82
N GLU A 280 -21.39 10.43 18.82
CA GLU A 280 -20.53 9.66 17.92
C GLU A 280 -20.73 8.15 18.08
N TYR A 281 -20.88 7.65 19.32
CA TYR A 281 -21.15 6.24 19.55
C TYR A 281 -22.55 5.85 19.09
N ARG A 282 -23.56 6.68 19.36
CA ARG A 282 -24.93 6.43 18.89
C ARG A 282 -25.02 6.40 17.36
N GLU A 283 -24.31 7.30 16.68
CA GLU A 283 -24.20 7.30 15.22
C GLU A 283 -23.47 6.06 14.70
N SER A 284 -22.32 5.70 15.28
CA SER A 284 -21.55 4.51 14.91
C SER A 284 -22.38 3.23 15.03
N VAL A 285 -23.14 3.08 16.12
CA VAL A 285 -24.05 1.94 16.33
C VAL A 285 -25.19 1.94 15.32
N THR A 286 -25.75 3.11 15.02
CA THR A 286 -26.83 3.24 14.03
C THR A 286 -26.35 2.83 12.65
N GLN A 287 -25.17 3.30 12.24
CA GLN A 287 -24.55 2.92 10.98
C GLN A 287 -24.24 1.41 10.94
N TRP A 288 -23.66 0.87 12.01
CA TRP A 288 -23.35 -0.56 12.09
C TRP A 288 -24.59 -1.44 11.93
N ARG A 289 -25.71 -1.09 12.57
CA ARG A 289 -27.00 -1.81 12.43
C ARG A 289 -27.57 -1.69 11.02
N HIS A 290 -27.36 -0.56 10.35
CA HIS A 290 -27.76 -0.39 8.96
C HIS A 290 -26.96 -1.33 8.04
N ASP A 291 -25.65 -1.41 8.26
CA ASP A 291 -24.74 -2.22 7.44
C ASP A 291 -24.83 -3.73 7.75
N HIS A 292 -25.28 -4.10 8.96
CA HIS A 292 -25.35 -5.48 9.43
C HIS A 292 -26.73 -5.81 10.04
N PRO A 293 -27.81 -5.82 9.23
CA PRO A 293 -29.17 -5.99 9.74
C PRO A 293 -29.43 -7.35 10.42
N ASP A 294 -28.66 -8.38 10.07
CA ASP A 294 -28.80 -9.74 10.58
C ASP A 294 -27.77 -10.10 11.67
N ALA A 295 -26.88 -9.18 12.04
CA ALA A 295 -25.87 -9.43 13.06
C ALA A 295 -26.47 -9.40 14.48
N ALA A 296 -25.94 -10.22 15.36
CA ALA A 296 -26.39 -10.27 16.76
C ALA A 296 -25.91 -9.04 17.55
N ASP A 297 -26.69 -8.59 18.53
CA ASP A 297 -26.38 -7.39 19.34
C ASP A 297 -25.02 -7.48 20.07
N ASP A 298 -24.53 -8.68 20.37
CA ASP A 298 -23.22 -8.90 21.01
C ASP A 298 -22.03 -8.68 20.06
N GLN A 299 -22.29 -8.52 18.76
CA GLN A 299 -21.31 -8.15 17.73
C GLN A 299 -21.24 -6.63 17.50
N GLN A 300 -22.10 -5.86 18.17
CA GLN A 300 -22.13 -4.41 18.05
C GLN A 300 -20.79 -3.80 18.52
N PRO A 301 -20.31 -2.70 17.89
CA PRO A 301 -19.15 -1.97 18.36
C PRO A 301 -19.29 -1.59 19.84
N THR A 302 -18.25 -1.85 20.62
CA THR A 302 -18.19 -1.39 22.02
C THR A 302 -17.72 0.07 22.07
N PRO A 303 -18.04 0.84 23.14
CA PRO A 303 -17.57 2.22 23.25
C PRO A 303 -16.03 2.32 23.20
N MET A 304 -15.33 1.42 23.88
CA MET A 304 -13.86 1.35 23.80
C MET A 304 -13.35 0.85 22.44
N GLY A 305 -14.15 0.04 21.75
CA GLY A 305 -13.91 -0.35 20.36
C GLY A 305 -13.86 0.87 19.45
N LEU A 306 -14.84 1.77 19.56
CA LEU A 306 -14.88 3.01 18.79
C LEU A 306 -13.66 3.90 19.05
N VAL A 307 -13.32 4.16 20.33
CA VAL A 307 -12.14 4.97 20.69
C VAL A 307 -10.87 4.37 20.08
N THR A 308 -10.74 3.05 20.16
CA THR A 308 -9.56 2.34 19.66
C THR A 308 -9.52 2.37 18.13
N GLU A 309 -10.65 2.16 17.46
CA GLU A 309 -10.79 2.25 16.00
C GLU A 309 -10.36 3.61 15.48
N ARG A 310 -10.84 4.72 16.09
CA ARG A 310 -10.49 6.08 15.65
C ARG A 310 -9.00 6.38 15.81
N LEU A 311 -8.39 6.00 16.94
CA LEU A 311 -6.95 6.16 17.15
C LEU A 311 -6.12 5.36 16.13
N LEU A 312 -6.56 4.14 15.83
CA LEU A 312 -5.87 3.26 14.88
C LEU A 312 -6.04 3.73 13.44
N ALA A 313 -7.23 4.19 13.06
CA ALA A 313 -7.49 4.78 11.75
C ALA A 313 -6.58 6.00 11.51
N ALA A 314 -6.32 6.80 12.54
CA ALA A 314 -5.40 7.93 12.47
C ALA A 314 -3.92 7.51 12.33
N THR A 315 -3.47 6.51 13.12
CA THR A 315 -2.04 6.23 13.32
C THR A 315 -1.49 5.06 12.53
N SER A 316 -2.31 4.06 12.22
CA SER A 316 -1.90 2.80 11.56
C SER A 316 -3.12 2.05 10.97
N PRO A 317 -3.78 2.59 9.94
CA PRO A 317 -4.98 1.97 9.35
C PRO A 317 -4.71 0.59 8.74
N HIS A 318 -3.48 0.27 8.36
CA HIS A 318 -3.10 -1.07 7.87
C HIS A 318 -3.13 -2.16 8.95
N LEU A 319 -3.03 -1.81 10.24
CA LEU A 319 -3.04 -2.82 11.32
C LEU A 319 -4.46 -3.30 11.68
N PHE A 320 -5.50 -2.48 11.43
CA PHE A 320 -6.84 -2.73 11.95
C PHE A 320 -8.00 -2.20 11.08
N GLY A 321 -7.73 -1.68 9.89
CA GLY A 321 -8.78 -1.50 8.89
C GLY A 321 -9.51 -2.82 8.61
N PRO A 322 -10.75 -2.80 8.12
CA PRO A 322 -11.47 -4.02 7.75
C PRO A 322 -10.62 -4.82 6.74
N GLY A 323 -10.04 -5.91 7.26
CA GLY A 323 -9.15 -6.82 6.56
C GLY A 323 -7.70 -6.32 6.46
N ASN A 324 -6.78 -7.06 7.08
CA ASN A 324 -5.46 -7.27 6.47
C ASN A 324 -5.74 -7.94 5.12
N GLU A 325 -5.96 -7.17 4.07
CA GLU A 325 -6.19 -7.72 2.74
C GLU A 325 -4.91 -7.63 1.94
N VAL A 326 -4.56 -8.74 1.29
CA VAL A 326 -3.35 -8.85 0.46
C VAL A 326 -3.73 -9.35 -0.92
N ALA A 327 -3.21 -8.72 -1.97
CA ALA A 327 -3.19 -9.29 -3.31
C ALA A 327 -1.82 -9.93 -3.56
N GLU A 328 -1.80 -11.23 -3.77
CA GLU A 328 -0.63 -11.96 -4.28
C GLU A 328 -0.81 -12.15 -5.79
N VAL A 329 0.04 -11.50 -6.57
CA VAL A 329 -0.09 -11.46 -8.03
C VAL A 329 1.07 -12.23 -8.64
N GLN A 330 0.76 -13.16 -9.55
CA GLN A 330 1.71 -13.95 -10.32
C GLN A 330 1.47 -13.70 -11.81
N LEU A 331 2.44 -13.07 -12.48
CA LEU A 331 2.42 -12.87 -13.93
C LEU A 331 3.40 -13.82 -14.59
N PHE A 332 2.88 -14.88 -15.22
CA PHE A 332 3.67 -15.88 -15.93
C PHE A 332 4.11 -15.33 -17.28
N LEU A 333 5.40 -15.43 -17.60
CA LEU A 333 6.01 -14.84 -18.77
C LEU A 333 6.89 -15.85 -19.51
N ASP A 334 6.86 -15.81 -20.83
CA ASP A 334 7.75 -16.62 -21.69
C ASP A 334 9.18 -16.06 -21.77
N ALA A 335 9.37 -14.81 -21.33
CA ALA A 335 10.65 -14.12 -21.30
C ALA A 335 10.79 -13.30 -20.01
N PRO A 336 12.02 -13.12 -19.48
CA PRO A 336 12.23 -12.28 -18.31
C PRO A 336 11.83 -10.82 -18.60
N PRO A 337 11.21 -10.13 -17.64
CA PRO A 337 10.89 -8.71 -17.80
C PRO A 337 12.16 -7.87 -17.75
N HIS A 338 12.28 -6.92 -18.67
CA HIS A 338 13.36 -5.92 -18.64
C HIS A 338 13.03 -4.75 -17.69
N TRP A 339 11.78 -4.66 -17.23
CA TRP A 339 11.36 -3.72 -16.20
C TRP A 339 10.22 -4.29 -15.37
N THR A 340 10.37 -4.27 -14.04
CA THR A 340 9.31 -4.67 -13.10
C THR A 340 9.56 -4.07 -11.73
N ASN A 341 8.50 -3.83 -10.95
CA ASN A 341 8.60 -3.54 -9.51
C ASN A 341 8.31 -4.78 -8.62
N GLY A 342 8.16 -5.95 -9.24
CA GLY A 342 7.99 -7.24 -8.57
C GLY A 342 9.30 -8.03 -8.51
N THR A 343 9.22 -9.24 -7.95
CA THR A 343 10.34 -10.19 -7.92
C THR A 343 10.24 -11.14 -9.10
N TRP A 344 11.25 -11.20 -9.95
CA TRP A 344 11.34 -12.22 -11.01
C TRP A 344 11.78 -13.56 -10.43
N GLU A 345 10.91 -14.57 -10.52
CA GLU A 345 11.15 -15.94 -10.08
C GLU A 345 11.52 -16.80 -11.29
N ALA A 346 12.82 -16.83 -11.62
CA ALA A 346 13.32 -17.42 -12.87
C ALA A 346 13.03 -18.93 -13.03
N GLU A 347 13.01 -19.71 -11.94
CA GLU A 347 12.72 -21.15 -12.00
C GLU A 347 11.26 -21.43 -12.32
N GLN A 348 10.37 -20.52 -11.91
CA GLN A 348 8.92 -20.61 -12.07
C GLN A 348 8.41 -19.82 -13.28
N GLY A 349 9.26 -19.00 -13.91
CA GLY A 349 8.91 -18.21 -15.10
C GLY A 349 7.84 -17.15 -14.84
N HIS A 350 7.85 -16.50 -13.68
CA HIS A 350 6.85 -15.46 -13.39
C HIS A 350 7.40 -14.30 -12.56
N VAL A 351 6.69 -13.18 -12.60
CA VAL A 351 6.87 -12.05 -11.69
C VAL A 351 5.89 -12.17 -10.54
N PHE A 352 6.39 -12.06 -9.32
CA PHE A 352 5.59 -12.12 -8.09
C PHE A 352 5.51 -10.75 -7.40
N TRP A 353 4.29 -10.41 -6.95
CA TRP A 353 4.03 -9.29 -6.04
C TRP A 353 3.20 -9.75 -4.84
N SER A 354 3.49 -9.21 -3.66
CA SER A 354 2.63 -9.30 -2.48
C SER A 354 2.27 -7.88 -2.03
N LEU A 355 1.01 -7.50 -2.22
CA LEU A 355 0.54 -6.13 -2.10
C LEU A 355 -0.47 -6.02 -0.96
N GLY A 356 -0.21 -5.16 0.03
CA GLY A 356 -1.23 -4.80 1.03
C GLY A 356 -2.25 -3.84 0.41
N ILE A 357 -3.50 -4.27 0.27
CA ILE A 357 -4.54 -3.54 -0.50
C ILE A 357 -5.58 -2.84 0.39
N SER A 358 -5.48 -2.99 1.71
CA SER A 358 -6.30 -2.29 2.70
C SER A 358 -5.45 -1.33 3.54
N GLY A 359 -5.91 -0.09 3.69
CA GLY A 359 -5.28 0.91 4.57
C GLY A 359 -3.89 1.40 4.14
N SER A 360 -3.42 1.01 2.95
CA SER A 360 -2.10 1.40 2.43
C SER A 360 -2.03 2.92 2.19
N PRO A 361 -0.93 3.59 2.55
CA PRO A 361 -0.79 5.04 2.42
C PRO A 361 -0.68 5.48 0.95
N LEU A 362 -0.12 4.60 0.11
CA LEU A 362 -0.08 4.77 -1.34
C LEU A 362 -0.81 3.60 -1.99
N PRO A 363 -1.48 3.83 -3.12
CA PRO A 363 -2.14 2.75 -3.84
C PRO A 363 -1.10 1.71 -4.29
N PRO A 364 -1.27 0.42 -3.97
CA PRO A 364 -0.31 -0.60 -4.40
C PRO A 364 -0.46 -0.84 -5.91
N ILE A 365 0.68 -0.94 -6.59
CA ILE A 365 0.76 -1.08 -8.05
C ILE A 365 1.62 -2.31 -8.36
N ALA A 366 1.15 -3.17 -9.26
CA ALA A 366 1.96 -4.17 -9.93
C ALA A 366 2.26 -3.70 -11.35
N MET A 367 3.53 -3.73 -11.75
CA MET A 367 3.92 -3.39 -13.11
C MET A 367 5.04 -4.26 -13.64
N ALA A 368 4.92 -4.69 -14.90
CA ALA A 368 5.96 -5.39 -15.62
C ALA A 368 5.92 -5.04 -17.11
N ALA A 369 7.09 -4.96 -17.72
CA ALA A 369 7.27 -4.83 -19.15
C ALA A 369 8.29 -5.85 -19.64
N TRP A 370 7.98 -6.54 -20.73
CA TRP A 370 8.82 -7.57 -21.33
C TRP A 370 8.69 -7.52 -22.85
N SER A 371 9.63 -8.17 -23.53
CA SER A 371 9.67 -8.19 -25.00
C SER A 371 10.08 -9.57 -25.47
N VAL A 372 9.49 -10.02 -26.58
CA VAL A 372 9.80 -11.32 -27.19
C VAL A 372 10.25 -11.06 -28.62
N ALA A 373 11.50 -11.38 -28.92
CA ALA A 373 12.05 -11.18 -30.25
C ALA A 373 11.47 -12.20 -31.25
N ASP A 374 11.10 -11.74 -32.45
CA ASP A 374 10.90 -12.65 -33.58
C ASP A 374 12.28 -13.05 -34.12
N ALA A 375 12.85 -14.09 -33.51
CA ALA A 375 14.17 -14.57 -33.86
C ALA A 375 14.26 -14.99 -35.34
N SER A 376 13.17 -15.53 -35.90
CA SER A 376 13.16 -16.00 -37.29
C SER A 376 13.26 -14.82 -38.25
N GLN A 377 12.49 -13.76 -38.02
CA GLN A 377 12.51 -12.56 -38.86
C GLN A 377 13.81 -11.78 -38.71
N GLN A 378 14.27 -11.57 -37.47
CA GLN A 378 15.52 -10.84 -37.25
C GLN A 378 16.72 -11.57 -37.87
N THR A 379 16.84 -12.88 -37.69
CA THR A 379 17.92 -13.66 -38.35
C THR A 379 17.80 -13.64 -39.87
N ARG A 380 16.58 -13.64 -40.43
CA ARG A 380 16.38 -13.50 -41.88
C ARG A 380 16.89 -12.16 -42.40
N ILE A 381 16.60 -11.06 -41.70
CA ILE A 381 16.92 -9.70 -42.16
C ILE A 381 18.38 -9.34 -41.85
N PHE A 382 18.85 -9.60 -40.63
CA PHE A 382 20.13 -9.13 -40.12
C PHE A 382 21.21 -10.22 -40.00
N GLY A 383 20.84 -11.50 -40.12
CA GLY A 383 21.74 -12.64 -39.93
C GLY A 383 21.87 -13.10 -38.47
N ASP A 384 21.36 -12.34 -37.51
CA ASP A 384 21.29 -12.67 -36.08
C ASP A 384 20.10 -11.93 -35.42
N VAL A 385 19.81 -12.23 -34.16
CA VAL A 385 18.84 -11.50 -33.33
C VAL A 385 19.54 -10.31 -32.67
N VAL A 386 19.31 -9.14 -33.25
CA VAL A 386 19.95 -7.87 -32.91
C VAL A 386 19.18 -7.09 -31.84
N LEU A 387 17.85 -7.11 -31.86
CA LEU A 387 17.00 -6.44 -30.89
C LEU A 387 16.47 -7.44 -29.87
N ARG A 388 16.82 -7.24 -28.60
CA ARG A 388 16.41 -8.08 -27.46
C ARG A 388 15.84 -7.19 -26.35
N GLU A 389 15.08 -7.78 -25.44
CA GLU A 389 14.69 -7.17 -24.16
C GLU A 389 14.31 -5.67 -24.25
N ARG A 390 15.17 -4.78 -23.73
CA ARG A 390 14.93 -3.33 -23.66
C ARG A 390 15.09 -2.64 -25.01
N GLU A 391 16.08 -3.04 -25.81
CA GLU A 391 16.32 -2.50 -27.15
C GLU A 391 15.13 -2.79 -28.06
N LEU A 392 14.59 -4.02 -27.98
CA LEU A 392 13.36 -4.38 -28.68
C LEU A 392 12.16 -3.58 -28.18
N SER A 393 12.02 -3.38 -26.87
CA SER A 393 10.94 -2.55 -26.32
C SER A 393 11.01 -1.12 -26.88
N GLN A 394 12.19 -0.50 -26.88
CA GLN A 394 12.39 0.85 -27.42
C GLN A 394 12.05 0.92 -28.91
N TYR A 395 12.49 -0.07 -29.69
CA TYR A 395 12.16 -0.17 -31.11
C TYR A 395 10.66 -0.30 -31.35
N VAL A 396 9.98 -1.20 -30.64
CA VAL A 396 8.53 -1.42 -30.79
C VAL A 396 7.75 -0.14 -30.42
N LEU A 397 8.09 0.50 -29.30
CA LEU A 397 7.45 1.75 -28.88
C LEU A 397 7.68 2.89 -29.89
N TRP A 398 8.90 3.01 -30.42
CA TRP A 398 9.22 3.96 -31.48
C TRP A 398 8.38 3.69 -32.73
N TYR A 399 8.34 2.44 -33.22
CA TYR A 399 7.58 2.06 -34.41
C TYR A 399 6.08 2.37 -34.26
N HIS A 400 5.49 2.10 -33.09
CA HIS A 400 4.08 2.42 -32.81
C HIS A 400 3.81 3.91 -32.59
N GLY A 401 4.84 4.73 -32.38
CA GLY A 401 4.76 6.18 -32.38
C GLY A 401 4.73 6.80 -33.79
N LEU A 402 5.09 6.04 -34.83
CA LEU A 402 5.09 6.49 -36.22
C LEU A 402 3.67 6.59 -36.79
N SER A 403 3.50 7.45 -37.79
CA SER A 403 2.29 7.42 -38.62
C SER A 403 2.24 6.16 -39.48
N GLN A 404 1.04 5.73 -39.90
CA GLN A 404 0.88 4.56 -40.77
C GLN A 404 1.72 4.64 -42.06
N SER A 405 1.86 5.83 -42.65
CA SER A 405 2.70 6.06 -43.83
C SER A 405 4.18 5.81 -43.55
N LYS A 406 4.68 6.27 -42.40
CA LYS A 406 6.06 6.05 -41.96
C LYS A 406 6.31 4.58 -41.62
N GLN A 407 5.35 3.91 -40.98
CA GLN A 407 5.42 2.47 -40.71
C GLN A 407 5.59 1.66 -42.01
N THR A 408 4.77 1.94 -43.03
CA THR A 408 4.90 1.27 -44.35
C THR A 408 6.27 1.51 -44.98
N GLN A 409 6.77 2.74 -44.98
CA GLN A 409 8.11 3.04 -45.50
C GLN A 409 9.22 2.30 -44.74
N TRP A 410 9.07 2.17 -43.42
CA TRP A 410 10.02 1.43 -42.59
C TRP A 410 9.96 -0.07 -42.87
N ASP A 411 8.77 -0.64 -43.03
CA ASP A 411 8.61 -2.07 -43.37
C ASP A 411 9.17 -2.39 -44.76
N ASP A 412 9.00 -1.48 -45.73
CA ASP A 412 9.60 -1.59 -47.06
C ASP A 412 11.14 -1.58 -46.99
N LEU A 413 11.72 -0.71 -46.15
CA LEU A 413 13.15 -0.71 -45.88
C LEU A 413 13.59 -2.07 -45.32
N LEU A 414 12.96 -2.55 -44.24
CA LEU A 414 13.31 -3.82 -43.61
C LEU A 414 13.23 -4.99 -44.58
N ALA A 415 12.23 -5.01 -45.46
CA ALA A 415 12.11 -6.03 -46.50
C ALA A 415 13.32 -6.00 -47.45
N SER A 416 13.74 -4.81 -47.89
CA SER A 416 14.87 -4.62 -48.81
C SER A 416 16.23 -5.02 -48.21
N LEU A 417 16.41 -4.90 -46.89
CA LEU A 417 17.66 -5.24 -46.21
C LEU A 417 18.02 -6.73 -46.28
N THR A 418 17.04 -7.59 -46.55
CA THR A 418 17.28 -9.05 -46.69
C THR A 418 18.25 -9.34 -47.83
N GLU A 419 18.19 -8.57 -48.92
CA GLU A 419 19.00 -8.73 -50.13
C GLU A 419 20.21 -7.78 -50.17
N SER A 420 20.37 -6.89 -49.18
CA SER A 420 21.43 -5.89 -49.17
C SER A 420 22.81 -6.50 -48.84
N GLU A 421 23.83 -6.11 -49.61
CA GLU A 421 25.23 -6.41 -49.33
C GLU A 421 25.81 -5.54 -48.19
N ASP A 422 25.21 -4.38 -47.91
CA ASP A 422 25.68 -3.41 -46.90
C ASP A 422 24.50 -2.80 -46.12
N ARG A 423 23.93 -3.63 -45.23
CA ARG A 423 22.75 -3.29 -44.41
C ARG A 423 22.95 -2.05 -43.55
N ASP A 424 24.15 -1.86 -43.00
CA ASP A 424 24.47 -0.72 -42.15
C ASP A 424 24.40 0.59 -42.95
N ALA A 425 24.99 0.60 -44.15
CA ALA A 425 24.94 1.77 -45.02
C ALA A 425 23.52 2.10 -45.50
N ASP A 426 22.69 1.10 -45.77
CA ASP A 426 21.30 1.29 -46.19
C ASP A 426 20.43 1.85 -45.06
N LEU A 427 20.57 1.31 -43.84
CA LEU A 427 19.94 1.87 -42.63
C LEU A 427 20.40 3.32 -42.38
N ALA A 428 21.69 3.62 -42.54
CA ALA A 428 22.24 4.96 -42.32
C ALA A 428 21.77 6.01 -43.34
N ARG A 429 21.40 5.59 -44.55
CA ARG A 429 20.93 6.48 -45.63
C ARG A 429 19.42 6.69 -45.62
N PHE A 430 18.68 5.82 -44.94
CA PHE A 430 17.23 5.88 -44.92
C PHE A 430 16.69 7.14 -44.22
N HIS A 431 15.66 7.72 -44.82
CA HIS A 431 14.89 8.84 -44.28
C HIS A 431 13.44 8.71 -44.74
N PHE A 432 12.50 9.10 -43.89
CA PHE A 432 11.11 9.15 -44.31
C PHE A 432 10.90 10.27 -45.33
N PHE A 433 9.95 10.11 -46.26
CA PHE A 433 9.73 11.08 -47.34
C PHE A 433 9.38 12.50 -46.86
N ASP A 434 8.81 12.62 -45.66
CA ASP A 434 8.39 13.88 -45.04
C ASP A 434 9.45 14.49 -44.11
N GLU A 435 10.61 13.84 -43.96
CA GLU A 435 11.71 14.35 -43.14
C GLU A 435 12.67 15.24 -43.91
N SER A 436 13.05 16.35 -43.29
CA SER A 436 14.17 17.17 -43.76
C SER A 436 15.50 16.50 -43.42
N ILE A 437 16.42 16.45 -44.38
CA ILE A 437 17.78 15.89 -44.18
C ILE A 437 18.59 16.68 -43.14
N ASP A 438 18.20 17.94 -42.85
CA ASP A 438 18.91 18.81 -41.91
C ASP A 438 18.40 18.70 -40.46
N ASP A 439 17.38 17.88 -40.19
CA ASP A 439 16.85 17.72 -38.83
C ASP A 439 17.71 16.75 -38.00
N GLU A 440 18.19 17.20 -36.85
CA GLU A 440 19.02 16.40 -35.93
C GLU A 440 18.20 15.34 -35.18
N HIS A 441 16.88 15.50 -35.07
CA HIS A 441 15.97 14.65 -34.31
C HIS A 441 14.99 13.87 -35.20
N ARG A 442 15.48 13.38 -36.35
CA ARG A 442 14.67 12.56 -37.27
C ARG A 442 14.23 11.24 -36.65
N ASP A 443 12.97 10.88 -36.87
CA ASP A 443 12.41 9.60 -36.47
C ASP A 443 13.16 8.44 -37.15
N SER A 444 13.53 8.59 -38.43
CA SER A 444 14.26 7.55 -39.17
C SER A 444 15.60 7.21 -38.52
N LYS A 445 16.30 8.23 -38.00
CA LYS A 445 17.59 8.09 -37.35
C LYS A 445 17.46 7.33 -36.03
N ILE A 446 16.41 7.59 -35.25
CA ILE A 446 16.17 6.87 -33.98
C ILE A 446 16.02 5.37 -34.24
N GLY A 447 15.15 4.99 -35.19
CA GLY A 447 14.94 3.58 -35.55
C GLY A 447 16.21 2.91 -36.09
N ALA A 448 16.94 3.61 -36.97
CA ALA A 448 18.19 3.11 -37.53
C ALA A 448 19.25 2.93 -36.45
N ASP A 449 19.44 3.92 -35.57
CA ASP A 449 20.43 3.86 -34.51
C ASP A 449 20.14 2.73 -33.50
N LEU A 450 18.86 2.46 -33.19
CA LEU A 450 18.47 1.33 -32.35
C LEU A 450 18.90 -0.03 -32.92
N ILE A 451 18.79 -0.22 -34.24
CA ILE A 451 19.23 -1.47 -34.89
C ILE A 451 20.76 -1.49 -35.02
N ARG A 452 21.36 -0.39 -35.47
CA ARG A 452 22.79 -0.31 -35.80
C ARG A 452 23.70 -0.44 -34.59
N GLN A 453 23.29 0.08 -33.43
CA GLN A 453 24.03 -0.10 -32.18
C GLN A 453 24.12 -1.58 -31.75
N SER A 454 23.25 -2.42 -32.29
CA SER A 454 23.17 -3.86 -31.99
C SER A 454 23.67 -4.75 -33.13
N LEU A 455 24.12 -4.18 -34.25
CA LEU A 455 24.79 -4.93 -35.31
C LEU A 455 26.25 -5.23 -34.91
N PRO A 456 26.79 -6.41 -35.29
CA PRO A 456 28.14 -6.85 -34.92
C PRO A 456 29.29 -6.11 -35.62
#